data_AF-A0A4Q1DI44-F1
#
_entry.id   AF-A0A4Q1DI44-F1
#
_cell.length_a   1.000
_cell.length_b   1.000
_cell.length_c   1.000
_cell.angle_alpha   90.00
_cell.angle_beta   90.00
_cell.angle_gamma   90.00
#
_symmetry.space_group_name_H-M   'P 1'
#
loop_
_entity.id
_entity.type
_entity.pdbx_description
1 polymer ?
#
loop_
_entity_poly.entity_id
_entity_poly.type
_entity_poly.pdbx_seq_one_letter_code
_entity_poly.pdbx_strand_id
1 'polypeptide(L)'
;MRILTFTGKGGVGKTSVSAATAVRLSEMGHRTLVLSTDPAHSLSDSFNLQLGAEPTKIKENLHAIEVNPYVDLKQNWHSVQKYYTRIFMAQGVSGVMADEMTILPGMEELFSLLRIKRYKSAGLYDALVLDTAPTGETLRLLSLPDTLSWGMKAVKNVNKYIVRPLSKPLSKMSDKIAYYIPPEDAIESVDQVFDELEDIREILTDNVKSTVRLVMNAEKMSIKETMRALTYLNLYGFKVDMVLVNKLLDTQENSGYLEKWKGIQQKYLGEIEEGFSPLPVKKLKMYDQEIVGVKSLEVFARDMYGDTDPSDMMYDEPPIKFVRKGDLYEVQLKLMFANPVDIDVWVTGDELYVQIGNQRKIITLPISLTGLEPGDAVFKDKWLHIPFDLEKQGQHHRTREYHKA
;
A
#
# COMPACT_ATOMS: atom_id res chain seq x y z
N MET A 1 6.64 15.42 7.57
CA MET A 1 5.97 15.04 6.32
C MET A 1 4.73 14.20 6.62
N ARG A 2 3.55 14.70 6.26
CA ARG A 2 2.26 13.99 6.23
C ARG A 2 2.12 13.25 4.91
N ILE A 3 1.59 12.02 4.90
CA ILE A 3 1.40 11.23 3.68
C ILE A 3 -0.07 10.88 3.50
N LEU A 4 -0.65 11.28 2.37
CA LEU A 4 -2.04 11.03 2.01
C LEU A 4 -2.08 10.15 0.76
N THR A 5 -2.61 8.95 0.90
CA THR A 5 -2.72 8.00 -0.21
C THR A 5 -4.16 7.93 -0.67
N PHE A 6 -4.40 8.03 -1.98
CA PHE A 6 -5.73 7.89 -2.57
C PHE A 6 -5.86 6.55 -3.27
N THR A 7 -7.04 5.93 -3.22
CA THR A 7 -7.29 4.61 -3.81
C THR A 7 -8.72 4.40 -4.25
N GLY A 8 -8.95 3.40 -5.09
CA GLY A 8 -10.25 3.12 -5.67
C GLY A 8 -10.14 2.45 -7.03
N LYS A 9 -11.28 1.98 -7.52
CA LYS A 9 -11.41 1.38 -8.84
C LYS A 9 -10.90 2.31 -9.96
N GLY A 10 -10.46 1.76 -11.09
CA GLY A 10 -10.17 2.55 -12.29
C GLY A 10 -11.37 3.42 -12.72
N GLY A 11 -11.13 4.67 -13.13
CA GLY A 11 -12.16 5.57 -13.65
C GLY A 11 -13.02 6.32 -12.63
N VAL A 12 -12.82 6.14 -11.32
CA VAL A 12 -13.57 6.86 -10.26
C VAL A 12 -13.07 8.29 -10.00
N GLY A 13 -11.97 8.72 -10.65
CA GLY A 13 -11.41 10.06 -10.52
C GLY A 13 -10.39 10.23 -9.38
N LYS A 14 -9.64 9.16 -9.05
CA LYS A 14 -8.55 9.21 -8.07
C LYS A 14 -7.55 10.33 -8.35
N THR A 15 -7.03 10.37 -9.58
CA THR A 15 -6.02 11.35 -9.98
C THR A 15 -6.48 12.79 -9.83
N SER A 16 -7.71 13.10 -10.24
CA SER A 16 -8.29 14.44 -10.03
C SER A 16 -8.42 14.79 -8.55
N VAL A 17 -8.82 13.83 -7.71
CA VAL A 17 -8.91 14.00 -6.25
C VAL A 17 -7.53 14.18 -5.61
N SER A 18 -6.53 13.38 -6.02
CA SER A 18 -5.15 13.46 -5.58
C SER A 18 -4.54 14.81 -5.95
N ALA A 19 -4.65 15.21 -7.22
CA ALA A 19 -4.15 16.49 -7.72
C ALA A 19 -4.83 17.68 -7.03
N ALA A 20 -6.16 17.65 -6.87
CA ALA A 20 -6.90 18.68 -6.15
C ALA A 20 -6.51 18.76 -4.67
N THR A 21 -6.29 17.61 -4.01
CA THR A 21 -5.78 17.57 -2.63
C THR A 21 -4.41 18.25 -2.54
N ALA A 22 -3.49 17.95 -3.47
CA ALA A 22 -2.18 18.54 -3.48
C ALA A 22 -2.22 20.06 -3.73
N VAL A 23 -3.11 20.50 -4.61
CA VAL A 23 -3.40 21.93 -4.83
C VAL A 23 -3.89 22.58 -3.53
N ARG A 24 -4.86 21.99 -2.83
CA ARG A 24 -5.39 22.57 -1.58
C ARG A 24 -4.36 22.68 -0.48
N LEU A 25 -3.54 21.64 -0.30
CA LEU A 25 -2.43 21.67 0.64
C LEU A 25 -1.46 22.82 0.34
N SER A 26 -1.11 23.03 -0.94
CA SER A 26 -0.24 24.13 -1.35
C SER A 26 -0.87 25.51 -1.12
N GLU A 27 -2.18 25.67 -1.35
CA GLU A 27 -2.92 26.90 -1.06
C GLU A 27 -2.96 27.22 0.44
N MET A 28 -2.93 26.19 1.28
CA MET A 28 -2.87 26.30 2.74
C MET A 28 -1.45 26.41 3.29
N GLY A 29 -0.44 26.55 2.42
CA GLY A 29 0.94 26.85 2.80
C GLY A 29 1.85 25.63 3.00
N HIS A 30 1.37 24.41 2.78
CA HIS A 30 2.19 23.19 2.91
C HIS A 30 3.10 23.01 1.70
N ARG A 31 4.41 22.79 1.90
CA ARG A 31 5.30 22.36 0.83
C ARG A 31 4.90 20.95 0.40
N THR A 32 4.26 20.84 -0.75
CA THR A 32 3.55 19.64 -1.18
C THR A 32 4.22 19.01 -2.39
N LEU A 33 4.37 17.69 -2.32
CA LEU A 33 4.72 16.84 -3.45
C LEU A 33 3.54 15.94 -3.77
N VAL A 34 3.15 15.85 -5.04
CA VAL A 34 2.24 14.81 -5.53
C VAL A 34 2.99 13.85 -6.45
N LEU A 35 2.81 12.56 -6.22
CA LEU A 35 3.46 11.49 -6.97
C LEU A 35 2.38 10.53 -7.45
N SER A 36 2.40 10.21 -8.75
CA SER A 36 1.57 9.13 -9.30
C SER A 36 2.40 7.89 -9.56
N THR A 37 1.78 6.75 -9.27
CA THR A 37 2.30 5.42 -9.58
C THR A 37 1.56 4.80 -10.78
N ASP A 38 0.66 5.56 -11.41
CA ASP A 38 -0.09 5.13 -12.59
C ASP A 38 0.79 5.28 -13.85
N PRO A 39 1.04 4.20 -14.61
CA PRO A 39 1.81 4.28 -15.84
C PRO A 39 1.12 5.08 -16.96
N ALA A 40 -0.18 5.39 -16.84
CA ALA A 40 -0.96 6.05 -17.88
C ALA A 40 -0.82 7.58 -17.96
N HIS A 41 0.25 8.16 -17.41
CA HIS A 41 0.54 9.60 -17.43
C HIS A 41 -0.59 10.53 -16.92
N SER A 42 -1.44 10.03 -16.02
CA SER A 42 -2.69 10.69 -15.65
C SER A 42 -2.49 12.00 -14.86
N LEU A 43 -1.36 12.19 -14.17
CA LEU A 43 -1.10 13.47 -13.48
C LEU A 43 -0.70 14.55 -14.48
N SER A 44 0.06 14.21 -15.52
CA SER A 44 0.38 15.15 -16.59
C SER A 44 -0.89 15.69 -17.24
N ASP A 45 -1.84 14.79 -17.55
CA ASP A 45 -3.14 15.16 -18.11
C ASP A 45 -3.97 16.00 -17.12
N SER A 46 -4.01 15.61 -15.84
CA SER A 46 -4.78 16.34 -14.82
C SER A 46 -4.29 17.76 -14.60
N PHE A 47 -2.97 17.97 -14.58
CA PHE A 47 -2.38 19.31 -14.47
C PHE A 47 -2.31 20.07 -15.81
N ASN A 48 -2.55 19.38 -16.93
CA ASN A 48 -2.30 19.88 -18.29
C ASN A 48 -0.86 20.40 -18.47
N LEU A 49 0.11 19.64 -17.95
CA LEU A 49 1.54 19.96 -17.95
C LEU A 49 2.33 18.66 -18.11
N GLN A 50 3.39 18.68 -18.93
CA GLN A 50 4.24 17.51 -19.09
C GLN A 50 5.10 17.30 -17.83
N LEU A 51 4.88 16.19 -17.13
CA LEU A 51 5.67 15.80 -15.96
C LEU A 51 6.77 14.82 -16.34
N GLY A 52 7.77 14.74 -15.47
CA GLY A 52 8.90 13.83 -15.64
C GLY A 52 9.23 13.10 -14.36
N ALA A 53 10.32 12.33 -14.44
CA ALA A 53 10.80 11.49 -13.36
C ALA A 53 11.38 12.27 -12.15
N GLU A 54 11.62 13.58 -12.27
CA GLU A 54 12.11 14.43 -11.17
C GLU A 54 11.06 15.51 -10.82
N PRO A 55 11.11 16.10 -9.62
CA PRO A 55 10.08 17.04 -9.18
C PRO A 55 9.95 18.25 -10.11
N THR A 56 8.79 18.38 -10.75
CA THR A 56 8.43 19.55 -11.58
C THR A 56 7.57 20.51 -10.77
N LYS A 57 7.96 21.78 -10.71
CA LYS A 57 7.16 22.82 -10.05
C LYS A 57 5.87 23.09 -10.83
N ILE A 58 4.72 22.95 -10.16
CA ILE A 58 3.39 23.23 -10.72
C ILE A 58 2.92 24.63 -10.35
N LYS A 59 3.02 24.97 -9.07
CA LYS A 59 2.77 26.30 -8.52
C LYS A 59 3.61 26.52 -7.27
N GLU A 60 3.41 27.66 -6.60
CA GLU A 60 4.02 27.88 -5.29
C GLU A 60 3.65 26.76 -4.31
N ASN A 61 4.65 26.25 -3.60
CA ASN A 61 4.52 25.13 -2.66
C ASN A 61 3.98 23.81 -3.26
N LEU A 62 3.92 23.64 -4.58
CA LEU A 62 3.47 22.39 -5.20
C LEU A 62 4.43 21.89 -6.28
N HIS A 63 4.92 20.67 -6.10
CA HIS A 63 5.65 19.93 -7.12
C HIS A 63 4.90 18.64 -7.45
N ALA A 64 5.05 18.18 -8.69
CA ALA A 64 4.50 16.90 -9.14
C ALA A 64 5.60 16.04 -9.76
N ILE A 65 5.44 14.74 -9.62
CA ILE A 65 6.31 13.72 -10.20
C ILE A 65 5.43 12.68 -10.86
N GLU A 66 5.88 12.24 -12.03
CA GLU A 66 5.33 11.08 -12.69
C GLU A 66 6.43 10.06 -12.91
N VAL A 67 6.18 8.84 -12.46
CA VAL A 67 7.21 7.79 -12.42
C VAL A 67 7.52 7.32 -13.83
N ASN A 68 8.82 7.16 -14.11
CA ASN A 68 9.29 6.61 -15.38
C ASN A 68 10.05 5.31 -15.09
N PRO A 69 9.44 4.14 -15.36
CA PRO A 69 10.00 2.84 -14.99
C PRO A 69 11.42 2.61 -15.51
N TYR A 70 11.72 3.11 -16.71
CA TYR A 70 13.04 2.93 -17.33
C TYR A 70 14.14 3.74 -16.62
N VAL A 71 13.81 4.95 -16.17
CA VAL A 71 14.76 5.80 -15.42
C VAL A 71 15.01 5.19 -14.05
N ASP A 72 13.94 4.74 -13.38
CA ASP A 72 14.03 4.19 -12.02
C ASP A 72 14.71 2.82 -11.96
N LEU A 73 14.46 1.94 -12.95
CA LEU A 73 15.13 0.64 -13.07
C LEU A 73 16.65 0.80 -13.18
N LYS A 74 17.11 1.73 -14.03
CA LYS A 74 18.54 1.99 -14.21
C LYS A 74 19.19 2.58 -12.96
N GLN A 75 18.45 3.31 -12.13
CA GLN A 75 19.00 3.93 -10.92
C GLN A 75 19.06 2.94 -9.75
N ASN A 76 18.04 2.10 -9.56
CA ASN A 76 17.89 1.28 -8.35
C ASN A 76 18.13 -0.22 -8.55
N TRP A 77 18.14 -0.71 -9.80
CA TRP A 77 18.14 -2.15 -10.10
C TRP A 77 19.15 -2.56 -11.20
N HIS A 78 20.13 -1.70 -11.49
CA HIS A 78 21.07 -1.88 -12.60
C HIS A 78 21.87 -3.18 -12.54
N SER A 79 22.32 -3.59 -11.35
CA SER A 79 23.11 -4.81 -11.17
C SER A 79 22.27 -6.08 -11.40
N VAL A 80 21.02 -6.07 -10.95
CA VAL A 80 20.08 -7.17 -11.17
C VAL A 80 19.67 -7.23 -12.64
N GLN A 81 19.36 -6.08 -13.26
CA GLN A 81 19.10 -5.97 -14.68
C GLN A 81 20.26 -6.55 -15.51
N LYS A 82 21.50 -6.09 -15.27
CA LYS A 82 22.70 -6.61 -15.94
C LYS A 82 22.87 -8.11 -15.76
N TYR A 83 22.54 -8.66 -14.60
CA TYR A 83 22.60 -10.10 -14.38
C TYR A 83 21.59 -10.84 -15.28
N TYR A 84 20.32 -10.43 -15.29
CA TYR A 84 19.28 -11.07 -16.12
C TYR A 84 19.46 -10.82 -17.62
N THR A 85 19.84 -9.62 -18.06
CA THR A 85 20.16 -9.33 -19.46
C THR A 85 21.24 -10.27 -19.96
N ARG A 86 22.31 -10.44 -19.18
CA ARG A 86 23.35 -11.42 -19.50
C ARG A 86 22.70 -12.81 -19.69
N ILE A 87 21.72 -13.21 -18.85
CA ILE A 87 21.17 -14.58 -18.83
C ILE A 87 20.41 -14.86 -20.11
N PHE A 88 19.58 -13.91 -20.49
CA PHE A 88 18.84 -13.97 -21.73
C PHE A 88 19.77 -13.98 -22.95
N MET A 89 20.85 -13.20 -22.94
CA MET A 89 21.85 -13.24 -24.01
C MET A 89 22.53 -14.61 -24.14
N ALA A 90 22.87 -15.27 -23.03
CA ALA A 90 23.43 -16.62 -23.06
C ALA A 90 22.44 -17.67 -23.59
N GLN A 91 21.13 -17.40 -23.51
CA GLN A 91 20.05 -18.21 -24.08
C GLN A 91 19.70 -17.83 -25.53
N GLY A 92 20.45 -16.90 -26.14
CA GLY A 92 20.28 -16.50 -27.54
C GLY A 92 19.30 -15.36 -27.78
N VAL A 93 18.84 -14.67 -26.73
CA VAL A 93 18.02 -13.45 -26.86
C VAL A 93 18.90 -12.26 -27.24
N SER A 94 18.46 -11.44 -28.20
CA SER A 94 19.20 -10.23 -28.59
C SER A 94 19.23 -9.20 -27.44
N GLY A 95 20.27 -8.37 -27.38
CA GLY A 95 20.47 -7.46 -26.24
C GLY A 95 19.31 -6.49 -25.96
N VAL A 96 18.68 -5.95 -27.02
CA VAL A 96 17.53 -5.04 -26.87
C VAL A 96 16.32 -5.76 -26.30
N MET A 97 16.02 -6.96 -26.82
CA MET A 97 14.92 -7.77 -26.34
C MET A 97 15.17 -8.27 -24.91
N ALA A 98 16.42 -8.58 -24.57
CA ALA A 98 16.81 -8.95 -23.22
C ALA A 98 16.59 -7.81 -22.22
N ASP A 99 16.93 -6.56 -22.57
CA ASP A 99 16.70 -5.39 -21.72
C ASP A 99 15.20 -5.13 -21.49
N GLU A 100 14.36 -5.25 -22.52
CA GLU A 100 12.90 -5.14 -22.36
C GLU A 100 12.33 -6.24 -21.45
N MET A 101 12.84 -7.46 -21.54
CA MET A 101 12.41 -8.60 -20.71
C MET A 101 12.83 -8.48 -19.23
N THR A 102 13.69 -7.52 -18.87
CA THR A 102 14.05 -7.26 -17.46
C THR A 102 13.06 -6.36 -16.72
N ILE A 103 12.14 -5.71 -17.44
CA ILE A 103 11.05 -4.94 -16.82
C ILE A 103 9.96 -5.92 -16.42
N LEU A 104 10.01 -6.34 -15.16
CA LEU A 104 9.00 -7.23 -14.61
C LEU A 104 7.72 -6.44 -14.28
N PRO A 105 6.53 -7.02 -14.50
CA PRO A 105 5.28 -6.42 -14.05
C PRO A 105 5.33 -6.10 -12.54
N GLY A 106 4.91 -4.90 -12.15
CA GLY A 106 4.88 -4.45 -10.76
C GLY A 106 6.16 -3.72 -10.31
N MET A 107 7.17 -3.63 -11.17
CA MET A 107 8.38 -2.83 -10.90
C MET A 107 8.07 -1.33 -10.91
N GLU A 108 7.09 -0.89 -11.69
CA GLU A 108 6.64 0.50 -11.74
C GLU A 108 6.12 0.96 -10.37
N GLU A 109 5.30 0.11 -9.75
CA GLU A 109 4.74 0.32 -8.43
C GLU A 109 5.84 0.28 -7.35
N LEU A 110 6.74 -0.70 -7.43
CA LEU A 110 7.90 -0.80 -6.56
C LEU A 110 8.72 0.50 -6.55
N PHE A 111 9.16 0.97 -7.71
CA PHE A 111 9.99 2.18 -7.81
C PHE A 111 9.28 3.44 -7.34
N SER A 112 7.98 3.51 -7.60
CA SER A 112 7.15 4.59 -7.07
C SER A 112 7.16 4.64 -5.55
N LEU A 113 7.08 3.47 -4.90
CA LEU A 113 7.15 3.36 -3.45
C LEU A 113 8.55 3.71 -2.91
N LEU A 114 9.63 3.29 -3.57
CA LEU A 114 11.01 3.61 -3.15
C LEU A 114 11.25 5.13 -3.08
N ARG A 115 10.61 5.90 -3.98
CA ARG A 115 10.68 7.37 -3.99
C ARG A 115 10.10 8.01 -2.73
N ILE A 116 9.12 7.37 -2.07
CA ILE A 116 8.52 7.87 -0.81
C ILE A 116 9.61 8.04 0.24
N LYS A 117 10.47 7.02 0.41
CA LYS A 117 11.59 7.05 1.35
C LYS A 117 12.58 8.16 0.99
N ARG A 118 12.96 8.28 -0.28
CA ARG A 118 13.88 9.34 -0.78
C ARG A 118 13.38 10.73 -0.37
N TYR A 119 12.12 11.06 -0.64
CA TYR A 119 11.58 12.40 -0.35
C TYR A 119 11.26 12.62 1.13
N LYS A 120 10.89 11.57 1.88
CA LYS A 120 10.75 11.64 3.33
C LYS A 120 12.09 12.00 3.99
N SER A 121 13.16 11.31 3.61
CA SER A 121 14.50 11.51 4.15
C SER A 121 15.10 12.87 3.77
N ALA A 122 14.77 13.41 2.59
CA ALA A 122 15.25 14.71 2.16
C ALA A 122 14.67 15.88 2.97
N GLY A 123 13.51 15.72 3.63
CA GLY A 123 12.91 16.75 4.50
C GLY A 123 12.46 18.03 3.77
N LEU A 124 12.31 17.97 2.44
CA LEU A 124 11.98 19.13 1.60
C LEU A 124 10.48 19.48 1.59
N TYR A 125 9.63 18.51 1.94
CA TYR A 125 8.18 18.61 1.83
C TYR A 125 7.48 18.36 3.18
N ASP A 126 6.42 19.11 3.41
CA ASP A 126 5.53 18.98 4.57
C ASP A 126 4.45 17.94 4.31
N ALA A 127 4.00 17.79 3.06
CA ALA A 127 3.00 16.82 2.65
C ALA A 127 3.38 16.08 1.36
N LEU A 128 3.07 14.80 1.31
CA LEU A 128 3.19 13.94 0.13
C LEU A 128 1.81 13.35 -0.18
N VAL A 129 1.30 13.60 -1.39
CA VAL A 129 0.08 13.01 -1.92
C VAL A 129 0.45 11.90 -2.89
N LEU A 130 -0.04 10.68 -2.62
CA LEU A 130 0.18 9.51 -3.45
C LEU A 130 -1.08 9.22 -4.26
N ASP A 131 -1.00 9.47 -5.56
CA ASP A 131 -1.97 8.98 -6.53
C ASP A 131 -1.58 7.57 -6.94
N THR A 132 -2.06 6.60 -6.18
CA THR A 132 -1.74 5.20 -6.41
C THR A 132 -3.00 4.36 -6.45
N ALA A 133 -2.82 3.11 -6.77
CA ALA A 133 -3.85 2.12 -6.62
C ALA A 133 -3.38 1.20 -5.50
N PRO A 134 -3.58 1.50 -4.20
CA PRO A 134 -3.39 0.52 -3.14
C PRO A 134 -4.50 -0.51 -3.26
N THR A 135 -4.26 -1.36 -4.23
CA THR A 135 -5.02 -2.51 -4.67
C THR A 135 -4.40 -3.72 -3.99
N GLY A 136 -4.88 -4.91 -4.35
CA GLY A 136 -4.23 -6.13 -3.92
C GLY A 136 -2.76 -6.23 -4.32
N GLU A 137 -2.32 -5.55 -5.40
CA GLU A 137 -0.95 -5.66 -5.92
C GLU A 137 0.07 -4.89 -5.05
N THR A 138 -0.19 -3.61 -4.75
CA THR A 138 0.65 -2.81 -3.83
C THR A 138 0.75 -3.45 -2.45
N LEU A 139 -0.38 -3.95 -1.94
CA LEU A 139 -0.43 -4.58 -0.62
C LEU A 139 0.35 -5.89 -0.61
N ARG A 140 0.31 -6.66 -1.71
CA ARG A 140 1.15 -7.85 -1.87
C ARG A 140 2.62 -7.48 -1.91
N LEU A 141 3.00 -6.45 -2.65
CA LEU A 141 4.38 -5.97 -2.75
C LEU A 141 4.93 -5.59 -1.36
N LEU A 142 4.15 -4.83 -0.58
CA LEU A 142 4.52 -4.45 0.80
C LEU A 142 4.51 -5.62 1.79
N SER A 143 3.93 -6.77 1.41
CA SER A 143 3.98 -8.02 2.19
C SER A 143 5.08 -8.99 1.74
N LEU A 144 5.81 -8.68 0.66
CA LEU A 144 6.92 -9.51 0.19
C LEU A 144 8.01 -9.73 1.25
N PRO A 145 8.41 -8.73 2.06
CA PRO A 145 9.39 -8.96 3.11
C PRO A 145 8.96 -10.04 4.10
N ASP A 146 7.71 -10.01 4.56
CA ASP A 146 7.17 -11.01 5.49
C ASP A 146 7.17 -12.41 4.87
N THR A 147 6.74 -12.52 3.60
CA THR A 147 6.51 -13.82 2.94
C THR A 147 7.78 -14.47 2.41
N LEU A 148 8.80 -13.69 2.04
CA LEU A 148 10.02 -14.19 1.41
C LEU A 148 11.29 -14.05 2.27
N SER A 149 11.20 -13.50 3.49
CA SER A 149 12.34 -13.33 4.40
C SER A 149 13.14 -14.63 4.61
N TRP A 150 12.46 -15.76 4.81
CA TRP A 150 13.12 -17.07 4.94
C TRP A 150 13.82 -17.50 3.66
N GLY A 151 13.16 -17.36 2.51
CA GLY A 151 13.72 -17.71 1.21
C GLY A 151 14.98 -16.91 0.90
N MET A 152 14.96 -15.61 1.22
CA MET A 152 16.11 -14.74 1.08
C MET A 152 17.27 -15.18 1.98
N LYS A 153 17.00 -15.50 3.25
CA LYS A 153 17.99 -16.05 4.19
C LYS A 153 18.59 -17.36 3.66
N ALA A 154 17.78 -18.25 3.08
CA ALA A 154 18.25 -19.49 2.48
C ALA A 154 19.17 -19.24 1.28
N VAL A 155 18.77 -18.36 0.35
CA VAL A 155 19.60 -17.97 -0.81
C VAL A 155 20.93 -17.38 -0.37
N LYS A 156 20.94 -16.47 0.62
CA LYS A 156 22.17 -15.90 1.19
C LYS A 156 23.08 -16.98 1.78
N ASN A 157 22.53 -17.92 2.54
CA ASN A 157 23.29 -19.00 3.14
C ASN A 157 23.91 -19.92 2.08
N VAL A 158 23.13 -20.32 1.07
CA VAL A 158 23.64 -21.10 -0.07
C VAL A 158 24.75 -20.33 -0.79
N ASN A 159 24.55 -19.03 -1.06
CA ASN A 159 25.56 -18.22 -1.71
C ASN A 159 26.85 -18.14 -0.88
N LYS A 160 26.74 -17.88 0.42
CA LYS A 160 27.87 -17.72 1.34
C LYS A 160 28.66 -19.02 1.56
N TYR A 161 27.97 -20.14 1.75
CA TYR A 161 28.60 -21.40 2.15
C TYR A 161 28.90 -22.36 1.00
N ILE A 162 28.20 -22.24 -0.14
CA ILE A 162 28.34 -23.17 -1.27
C ILE A 162 28.89 -22.44 -2.50
N VAL A 163 28.20 -21.41 -2.98
CA VAL A 163 28.53 -20.76 -4.26
C VAL A 163 29.85 -20.00 -4.19
N ARG A 164 30.05 -19.14 -3.18
CA ARG A 164 31.29 -18.37 -3.00
C ARG A 164 32.54 -19.27 -2.93
N PRO A 165 32.60 -20.32 -2.08
CA PRO A 165 33.75 -21.23 -2.03
C PRO A 165 34.01 -21.99 -3.34
N LEU A 166 32.97 -22.32 -4.10
CA LEU A 166 33.06 -23.09 -5.34
C LEU A 166 33.18 -22.23 -6.61
N SER A 167 33.00 -20.91 -6.50
CA SER A 167 33.05 -19.97 -7.63
C SER A 167 34.38 -20.02 -8.40
N LYS A 168 35.52 -19.95 -7.71
CA LYS A 168 36.88 -19.96 -8.30
C LYS A 168 37.24 -21.25 -9.03
N PRO A 169 36.95 -22.47 -8.52
CA PRO A 169 37.20 -23.71 -9.26
C PRO A 169 36.21 -23.91 -10.42
N LEU A 170 34.92 -23.57 -10.24
CA LEU A 170 33.90 -23.74 -11.29
C LEU A 170 34.09 -22.78 -12.47
N SER A 171 34.48 -21.52 -12.20
CA SER A 171 34.74 -20.53 -13.25
C SER A 171 35.94 -20.89 -14.13
N LYS A 172 36.90 -21.69 -13.62
CA LYS A 172 38.04 -22.21 -14.40
C LYS A 172 37.68 -23.41 -15.26
N MET A 173 36.58 -24.10 -14.96
CA MET A 173 36.18 -25.34 -15.61
C MET A 173 35.19 -25.10 -16.76
N SER A 174 34.36 -24.06 -16.68
CA SER A 174 33.51 -23.62 -17.78
C SER A 174 33.04 -22.18 -17.62
N ASP A 175 33.33 -21.33 -18.61
CA ASP A 175 32.80 -19.95 -18.68
C ASP A 175 31.27 -19.92 -18.70
N LYS A 176 30.62 -21.01 -19.17
CA LYS A 176 29.16 -21.15 -19.18
C LYS A 176 28.54 -21.35 -17.80
N ILE A 177 29.29 -21.81 -16.80
CA ILE A 177 28.77 -21.99 -15.43
C ILE A 177 28.89 -20.69 -14.65
N ALA A 178 30.00 -19.96 -14.82
CA ALA A 178 30.19 -18.63 -14.25
C ALA A 178 29.08 -17.65 -14.65
N TYR A 179 28.53 -17.86 -15.83
CA TYR A 179 27.45 -17.10 -16.44
C TYR A 179 26.13 -17.13 -15.61
N TYR A 180 25.80 -18.25 -14.95
CA TYR A 180 24.57 -18.41 -14.15
C TYR A 180 24.73 -18.01 -12.69
N ILE A 181 25.95 -17.72 -12.23
CA ILE A 181 26.19 -17.35 -10.83
C ILE A 181 25.83 -15.86 -10.65
N PRO A 182 24.87 -15.52 -9.77
CA PRO A 182 24.53 -14.13 -9.48
C PRO A 182 25.74 -13.42 -8.86
N PRO A 183 26.10 -12.23 -9.37
CA PRO A 183 27.17 -11.45 -8.76
C PRO A 183 26.71 -10.89 -7.41
N GLU A 184 27.67 -10.57 -6.54
CA GLU A 184 27.38 -10.14 -5.16
C GLU A 184 26.55 -8.86 -5.10
N ASP A 185 26.84 -7.92 -5.99
CA ASP A 185 26.10 -6.66 -6.12
C ASP A 185 24.63 -6.89 -6.54
N ALA A 186 24.33 -7.93 -7.32
CA ALA A 186 22.94 -8.25 -7.66
C ALA A 186 22.18 -8.81 -6.45
N ILE A 187 22.82 -9.63 -5.61
CA ILE A 187 22.20 -10.15 -4.38
C ILE A 187 21.96 -9.01 -3.38
N GLU A 188 22.98 -8.16 -3.18
CA GLU A 188 22.88 -6.98 -2.31
C GLU A 188 21.80 -5.99 -2.79
N SER A 189 21.67 -5.80 -4.11
CA SER A 189 20.61 -4.94 -4.67
C SER A 189 19.21 -5.46 -4.35
N VAL A 190 19.00 -6.78 -4.43
CA VAL A 190 17.72 -7.40 -4.06
C VAL A 190 17.45 -7.19 -2.57
N ASP A 191 18.45 -7.45 -1.72
CA ASP A 191 18.33 -7.25 -0.28
C ASP A 191 17.97 -5.81 0.10
N GLN A 192 18.65 -4.84 -0.51
CA GLN A 192 18.37 -3.42 -0.27
C GLN A 192 16.91 -3.07 -0.56
N VAL A 193 16.32 -3.63 -1.61
CA VAL A 193 14.91 -3.37 -1.94
C VAL A 193 13.96 -4.02 -0.94
N PHE A 194 14.29 -5.20 -0.40
CA PHE A 194 13.49 -5.78 0.69
C PHE A 194 13.52 -4.90 1.94
N ASP A 195 14.70 -4.42 2.34
CA ASP A 195 14.85 -3.50 3.48
C ASP A 195 14.11 -2.17 3.22
N GLU A 196 14.20 -1.63 2.00
CA GLU A 196 13.46 -0.42 1.63
C GLU A 196 11.94 -0.63 1.64
N LEU A 197 11.44 -1.80 1.24
CA LEU A 197 10.02 -2.14 1.33
C LEU A 197 9.53 -2.23 2.78
N GLU A 198 10.34 -2.76 3.69
CA GLU A 198 10.03 -2.75 5.13
C GLU A 198 9.91 -1.32 5.65
N ASP A 199 10.90 -0.46 5.33
CA ASP A 199 10.87 0.95 5.70
C ASP A 199 9.63 1.66 5.14
N ILE A 200 9.29 1.44 3.86
CA ILE A 200 8.11 2.06 3.25
C ILE A 200 6.83 1.58 3.91
N ARG A 201 6.74 0.29 4.22
CA ARG A 201 5.61 -0.25 4.98
C ARG A 201 5.49 0.44 6.33
N GLU A 202 6.57 0.61 7.09
CA GLU A 202 6.54 1.36 8.35
C GLU A 202 6.10 2.82 8.15
N ILE A 203 6.62 3.48 7.11
CA ILE A 203 6.23 4.84 6.74
C ILE A 203 4.72 4.94 6.48
N LEU A 204 4.16 4.02 5.69
CA LEU A 204 2.76 4.05 5.27
C LEU A 204 1.78 3.53 6.33
N THR A 205 2.26 2.69 7.26
CA THR A 205 1.49 2.19 8.40
C THR A 205 1.69 3.02 9.67
N ASP A 206 2.50 4.08 9.64
CA ASP A 206 2.54 5.13 10.67
C ASP A 206 1.16 5.80 10.77
N ASN A 207 0.35 5.29 11.69
CA ASN A 207 -1.03 5.69 11.92
C ASN A 207 -1.18 7.15 12.39
N VAL A 208 -0.09 7.90 12.63
CA VAL A 208 -0.13 9.32 12.97
C VAL A 208 0.13 10.19 11.75
N LYS A 209 1.09 9.79 10.89
CA LYS A 209 1.55 10.60 9.76
C LYS A 209 1.00 10.16 8.40
N SER A 210 0.45 8.95 8.32
CA SER A 210 0.04 8.34 7.05
C SER A 210 -1.41 7.88 7.13
N THR A 211 -2.21 8.25 6.13
CA THR A 211 -3.58 7.77 6.00
C THR A 211 -3.92 7.49 4.54
N VAL A 212 -4.95 6.68 4.35
CA VAL A 212 -5.51 6.33 3.05
C VAL A 212 -6.93 6.88 2.95
N ARG A 213 -7.26 7.48 1.81
CA ARG A 213 -8.61 7.95 1.47
C ARG A 213 -9.17 7.14 0.31
N LEU A 214 -10.34 6.54 0.53
CA LEU A 214 -11.00 5.70 -0.46
C LEU A 214 -11.85 6.56 -1.40
N VAL A 215 -11.64 6.45 -2.70
CA VAL A 215 -12.42 7.12 -3.75
C VAL A 215 -13.28 6.08 -4.46
N MET A 216 -14.56 6.38 -4.62
CA MET A 216 -15.51 5.47 -5.28
C MET A 216 -16.59 6.25 -6.03
N ASN A 217 -17.28 5.58 -6.94
CA ASN A 217 -18.58 6.06 -7.44
C ASN A 217 -19.71 5.40 -6.64
N ALA A 218 -20.89 6.01 -6.61
CA ALA A 218 -22.11 5.41 -6.07
C ALA A 218 -22.69 4.33 -7.01
N GLU A 219 -21.93 3.26 -7.20
CA GLU A 219 -22.26 2.12 -8.07
C GLU A 219 -21.90 0.80 -7.38
N LYS A 220 -22.76 -0.22 -7.52
CA LYS A 220 -22.61 -1.52 -6.83
C LYS A 220 -21.22 -2.15 -6.93
N MET A 221 -20.62 -2.17 -8.13
CA MET A 221 -19.30 -2.76 -8.32
C MET A 221 -18.21 -1.93 -7.62
N SER A 222 -18.26 -0.60 -7.76
CA SER A 222 -17.31 0.31 -7.11
C SER A 222 -17.38 0.15 -5.59
N ILE A 223 -18.58 0.10 -5.02
CA ILE A 223 -18.80 -0.06 -3.57
C ILE A 223 -18.20 -1.38 -3.07
N LYS A 224 -18.52 -2.50 -3.75
CA LYS A 224 -17.99 -3.81 -3.36
C LYS A 224 -16.46 -3.88 -3.44
N GLU A 225 -15.86 -3.22 -4.41
CA GLU A 225 -14.41 -3.15 -4.56
C GLU A 225 -13.77 -2.33 -3.45
N THR A 226 -14.35 -1.17 -3.12
CA THR A 226 -13.86 -0.34 -2.03
C THR A 226 -14.05 -1.00 -0.66
N MET A 227 -15.13 -1.77 -0.45
CA MET A 227 -15.32 -2.59 0.76
C MET A 227 -14.19 -3.61 0.94
N ARG A 228 -13.81 -4.32 -0.14
CA ARG A 228 -12.69 -5.27 -0.11
C ARG A 228 -11.36 -4.55 0.14
N ALA A 229 -11.13 -3.43 -0.53
CA ALA A 229 -9.93 -2.62 -0.36
C ALA A 229 -9.77 -2.18 1.10
N LEU A 230 -10.84 -1.69 1.74
CA LEU A 230 -10.81 -1.30 3.15
C LEU A 230 -10.45 -2.47 4.09
N THR A 231 -11.06 -3.64 3.87
CA THR A 231 -10.73 -4.85 4.64
C THR A 231 -9.23 -5.17 4.54
N TYR A 232 -8.66 -5.15 3.34
CA TYR A 232 -7.24 -5.46 3.14
C TYR A 232 -6.32 -4.36 3.68
N LEU A 233 -6.64 -3.10 3.47
CA LEU A 233 -5.88 -1.97 4.04
C LEU A 233 -5.78 -2.08 5.56
N ASN A 234 -6.91 -2.33 6.23
CA ASN A 234 -6.93 -2.51 7.67
C ASN A 234 -6.17 -3.77 8.13
N LEU A 235 -6.30 -4.89 7.40
CA LEU A 235 -5.54 -6.12 7.65
C LEU A 235 -4.03 -5.86 7.61
N TYR A 236 -3.55 -5.03 6.68
CA TYR A 236 -2.14 -4.68 6.57
C TYR A 236 -1.70 -3.52 7.48
N GLY A 237 -2.61 -2.92 8.27
CA GLY A 237 -2.29 -1.87 9.23
C GLY A 237 -2.40 -0.44 8.71
N PHE A 238 -2.86 -0.25 7.47
CA PHE A 238 -3.08 1.09 6.92
C PHE A 238 -4.31 1.74 7.54
N LYS A 239 -4.15 2.96 8.04
CA LYS A 239 -5.26 3.74 8.57
C LYS A 239 -6.04 4.40 7.42
N VAL A 240 -7.32 4.06 7.30
CA VAL A 240 -8.26 4.77 6.42
C VAL A 240 -8.98 5.85 7.23
N ASP A 241 -8.92 7.11 6.78
CA ASP A 241 -9.53 8.24 7.52
C ASP A 241 -10.77 8.83 6.84
N MET A 242 -11.03 8.53 5.56
CA MET A 242 -12.17 9.10 4.83
C MET A 242 -12.56 8.27 3.59
N VAL A 243 -13.84 8.37 3.22
CA VAL A 243 -14.40 7.92 1.94
C VAL A 243 -14.86 9.12 1.12
N LEU A 244 -14.53 9.14 -0.17
CA LEU A 244 -14.88 10.16 -1.15
C LEU A 244 -15.77 9.51 -2.23
N VAL A 245 -17.04 9.89 -2.27
CA VAL A 245 -18.00 9.42 -3.27
C VAL A 245 -18.05 10.46 -4.39
N ASN A 246 -17.45 10.13 -5.52
CA ASN A 246 -17.29 11.02 -6.67
C ASN A 246 -18.41 10.85 -7.70
N LYS A 247 -18.51 11.84 -8.60
CA LYS A 247 -19.43 11.86 -9.75
C LYS A 247 -20.91 11.71 -9.36
N LEU A 248 -21.31 12.36 -8.26
CA LEU A 248 -22.71 12.42 -7.86
C LEU A 248 -23.48 13.42 -8.73
N LEU A 249 -24.58 12.97 -9.30
CA LEU A 249 -25.49 13.84 -10.06
C LEU A 249 -26.22 14.80 -9.12
N ASP A 250 -26.43 16.03 -9.58
CA ASP A 250 -27.20 17.02 -8.82
C ASP A 250 -28.66 16.57 -8.71
N THR A 251 -29.17 16.49 -7.48
CA THR A 251 -30.54 16.08 -7.19
C THR A 251 -31.57 17.19 -7.44
N GLN A 252 -31.15 18.45 -7.56
CA GLN A 252 -32.03 19.59 -7.76
C GLN A 252 -32.30 19.90 -9.24
N GLU A 253 -31.38 19.53 -10.13
CA GLU A 253 -31.57 19.73 -11.56
C GLU A 253 -32.58 18.72 -12.14
N ASN A 254 -33.25 19.06 -13.24
CA ASN A 254 -34.01 18.08 -14.01
C ASN A 254 -33.13 17.54 -15.15
N SER A 255 -32.72 16.28 -15.06
CA SER A 255 -31.75 15.67 -15.96
C SER A 255 -32.36 14.65 -16.92
N GLY A 256 -33.69 14.62 -17.05
CA GLY A 256 -34.42 13.77 -18.00
C GLY A 256 -34.06 12.28 -17.88
N TYR A 257 -33.29 11.75 -18.84
CA TYR A 257 -32.84 10.35 -18.84
C TYR A 257 -32.10 9.93 -17.55
N LEU A 258 -31.36 10.87 -16.93
CA LEU A 258 -30.54 10.58 -15.74
C LEU A 258 -31.32 10.59 -14.41
N GLU A 259 -32.63 10.88 -14.41
CA GLU A 259 -33.42 10.89 -13.17
C GLU A 259 -33.43 9.53 -12.45
N LYS A 260 -33.48 8.43 -13.22
CA LYS A 260 -33.37 7.08 -12.64
C LYS A 260 -32.00 6.84 -12.01
N TRP A 261 -30.95 7.39 -12.61
CA TRP A 261 -29.58 7.27 -12.09
C TRP A 261 -29.40 8.03 -10.78
N LYS A 262 -30.03 9.20 -10.61
CA LYS A 262 -30.05 9.92 -9.33
C LYS A 262 -30.65 9.07 -8.23
N GLY A 263 -31.82 8.45 -8.47
CA GLY A 263 -32.44 7.56 -7.50
C GLY A 263 -31.55 6.37 -7.12
N ILE A 264 -30.86 5.78 -8.09
CA ILE A 264 -29.88 4.70 -7.86
C ILE A 264 -28.70 5.20 -7.02
N GLN A 265 -28.11 6.35 -7.35
CA GLN A 265 -27.00 6.93 -6.61
C GLN A 265 -27.39 7.28 -5.17
N GLN A 266 -28.58 7.85 -4.95
CA GLN A 266 -29.07 8.17 -3.60
C GLN A 266 -29.29 6.92 -2.75
N LYS A 267 -29.84 5.85 -3.33
CA LYS A 267 -29.96 4.56 -2.65
C LYS A 267 -28.58 4.05 -2.22
N TYR A 268 -27.62 3.99 -3.14
CA TYR A 268 -26.28 3.52 -2.83
C TYR A 268 -25.54 4.45 -1.86
N LEU A 269 -25.79 5.75 -1.91
CA LEU A 269 -25.20 6.70 -0.97
C LEU A 269 -25.63 6.40 0.47
N GLY A 270 -26.91 6.08 0.70
CA GLY A 270 -27.38 5.62 2.01
C GLY A 270 -26.69 4.32 2.46
N GLU A 271 -26.57 3.32 1.57
CA GLU A 271 -25.85 2.07 1.86
C GLU A 271 -24.36 2.34 2.19
N ILE A 272 -23.72 3.31 1.52
CA ILE A 272 -22.33 3.71 1.77
C ILE A 272 -22.21 4.37 3.14
N GLU A 273 -23.05 5.36 3.45
CA GLU A 273 -23.01 6.09 4.73
C GLU A 273 -23.21 5.15 5.92
N GLU A 274 -24.16 4.22 5.83
CA GLU A 274 -24.40 3.21 6.88
C GLU A 274 -23.26 2.19 6.96
N GLY A 275 -22.83 1.65 5.81
CA GLY A 275 -21.82 0.60 5.73
C GLY A 275 -20.46 1.06 6.24
N PHE A 276 -20.02 2.25 5.83
CA PHE A 276 -18.70 2.79 6.15
C PHE A 276 -18.66 3.55 7.48
N SER A 277 -19.80 3.81 8.14
CA SER A 277 -19.84 4.38 9.48
C SER A 277 -18.94 3.58 10.45
N PRO A 278 -18.06 4.24 11.22
CA PRO A 278 -18.03 5.69 11.50
C PRO A 278 -17.11 6.55 10.59
N LEU A 279 -16.58 6.01 9.48
CA LEU A 279 -15.74 6.79 8.58
C LEU A 279 -16.52 7.95 7.95
N PRO A 280 -15.96 9.17 7.90
CA PRO A 280 -16.52 10.29 7.18
C PRO A 280 -16.70 9.98 5.69
N VAL A 281 -17.90 10.24 5.17
CA VAL A 281 -18.24 10.10 3.75
C VAL A 281 -18.42 11.49 3.14
N LYS A 282 -17.51 11.88 2.24
CA LYS A 282 -17.55 13.15 1.53
C LYS A 282 -18.11 12.97 0.13
N LYS A 283 -19.09 13.81 -0.21
CA LYS A 283 -19.87 13.76 -1.46
C LYS A 283 -19.29 14.77 -2.45
N LEU A 284 -18.90 14.32 -3.63
CA LEU A 284 -18.37 15.17 -4.69
C LEU A 284 -19.29 15.09 -5.91
N LYS A 285 -19.71 16.26 -6.40
CA LYS A 285 -20.61 16.36 -7.56
C LYS A 285 -19.90 15.98 -8.85
N MET A 286 -20.68 15.57 -9.83
CA MET A 286 -20.25 15.49 -11.23
C MET A 286 -20.24 16.90 -11.82
N TYR A 287 -19.13 17.28 -12.45
CA TYR A 287 -19.02 18.55 -13.18
C TYR A 287 -19.44 18.35 -14.64
N ASP A 288 -19.89 19.45 -15.26
CA ASP A 288 -20.24 19.53 -16.68
C ASP A 288 -19.01 19.66 -17.59
N GLN A 289 -17.82 19.79 -17.00
CA GLN A 289 -16.53 19.87 -17.66
C GLN A 289 -15.52 18.94 -17.02
N GLU A 290 -14.49 18.57 -17.77
CA GLU A 290 -13.37 17.80 -17.23
C GLU A 290 -12.55 18.64 -16.24
N ILE A 291 -12.12 18.01 -15.15
CA ILE A 291 -11.33 18.65 -14.10
C ILE A 291 -9.85 18.63 -14.52
N VAL A 292 -9.53 19.48 -15.49
CA VAL A 292 -8.19 19.58 -16.09
C VAL A 292 -7.62 20.97 -15.89
N GLY A 293 -6.34 21.02 -15.51
CA GLY A 293 -5.59 22.24 -15.27
C GLY A 293 -5.77 22.78 -13.84
N VAL A 294 -4.78 23.56 -13.39
CA VAL A 294 -4.67 24.05 -12.00
C VAL A 294 -5.93 24.79 -11.54
N LYS A 295 -6.52 25.64 -12.39
CA LYS A 295 -7.73 26.43 -12.02
C LYS A 295 -8.94 25.54 -11.72
N SER A 296 -9.18 24.51 -12.54
CA SER A 296 -10.28 23.57 -12.34
C SER A 296 -10.05 22.72 -11.09
N LEU A 297 -8.79 22.31 -10.86
CA LEU A 297 -8.38 21.60 -9.65
C LEU A 297 -8.56 22.45 -8.39
N GLU A 298 -8.29 23.75 -8.42
CA GLU A 298 -8.53 24.67 -7.29
C GLU A 298 -10.02 24.73 -6.92
N VAL A 299 -10.91 24.83 -7.92
CA VAL A 299 -12.37 24.81 -7.70
C VAL A 299 -12.80 23.47 -7.10
N PHE A 300 -12.35 22.36 -7.71
CA PHE A 300 -12.67 21.02 -7.22
C PHE A 300 -12.17 20.79 -5.79
N ALA A 301 -10.99 21.30 -5.46
CA ALA A 301 -10.40 21.16 -4.14
C ALA A 301 -11.15 21.96 -3.07
N ARG A 302 -11.65 23.15 -3.40
CA ARG A 302 -12.50 23.95 -2.50
C ARG A 302 -13.85 23.29 -2.26
N ASP A 303 -14.48 22.72 -3.29
CA ASP A 303 -15.72 21.95 -3.12
C ASP A 303 -15.49 20.69 -2.25
N MET A 304 -14.32 20.06 -2.40
CA MET A 304 -13.94 18.88 -1.62
C MET A 304 -13.58 19.18 -0.17
N TYR A 305 -12.84 20.25 0.15
CA TYR A 305 -12.34 20.47 1.51
C TYR A 305 -12.96 21.67 2.23
N GLY A 306 -13.51 22.65 1.50
CA GLY A 306 -13.87 23.95 2.07
C GLY A 306 -12.68 24.52 2.83
N ASP A 307 -12.89 24.96 4.05
CA ASP A 307 -11.84 25.50 4.93
C ASP A 307 -11.04 24.42 5.69
N THR A 308 -11.37 23.14 5.52
CA THR A 308 -10.69 22.04 6.22
C THR A 308 -9.30 21.82 5.63
N ASP A 309 -8.27 21.69 6.48
CA ASP A 309 -6.93 21.34 6.02
C ASP A 309 -6.88 19.87 5.58
N PRO A 310 -6.50 19.55 4.33
CA PRO A 310 -6.42 18.17 3.90
C PRO A 310 -5.39 17.33 4.67
N SER A 311 -4.41 17.96 5.32
CA SER A 311 -3.41 17.28 6.14
C SER A 311 -3.96 16.77 7.47
N ASP A 312 -5.11 17.30 7.91
CA ASP A 312 -5.78 16.83 9.11
C ASP A 312 -6.23 15.37 8.97
N MET A 313 -6.28 14.67 10.11
CA MET A 313 -6.81 13.32 10.20
C MET A 313 -8.31 13.39 10.43
N MET A 314 -9.08 12.93 9.44
CA MET A 314 -10.53 13.08 9.42
C MET A 314 -11.24 12.07 10.33
N TYR A 315 -10.58 10.94 10.59
CA TYR A 315 -11.00 9.91 11.51
C TYR A 315 -9.78 9.19 12.08
N ASP A 316 -9.69 9.14 13.41
CA ASP A 316 -8.55 8.55 14.13
C ASP A 316 -8.95 7.25 14.83
N GLU A 317 -8.83 6.13 14.10
CA GLU A 317 -8.90 4.81 14.70
C GLU A 317 -7.84 3.90 14.07
N PRO A 318 -6.87 3.39 14.84
CA PRO A 318 -5.89 2.45 14.30
C PRO A 318 -6.61 1.13 13.95
N PRO A 319 -6.30 0.52 12.79
CA PRO A 319 -7.00 -0.69 12.33
C PRO A 319 -6.62 -1.96 13.09
N ILE A 320 -5.50 -1.93 13.82
CA ILE A 320 -5.03 -3.03 14.67
C ILE A 320 -4.82 -2.48 16.08
N LYS A 321 -5.40 -3.13 17.09
CA LYS A 321 -5.26 -2.77 18.50
C LYS A 321 -4.78 -3.97 19.29
N PHE A 322 -3.90 -3.71 20.25
CA PHE A 322 -3.48 -4.69 21.24
C PHE A 322 -4.05 -4.25 22.59
N VAL A 323 -4.91 -5.06 23.18
CA VAL A 323 -5.69 -4.69 24.37
C VAL A 323 -5.48 -5.72 25.47
N ARG A 324 -5.04 -5.28 26.64
CA ARG A 324 -4.92 -6.13 27.83
C ARG A 324 -6.05 -5.83 28.81
N LYS A 325 -6.75 -6.86 29.27
CA LYS A 325 -7.81 -6.81 30.31
C LYS A 325 -7.52 -7.87 31.36
N GLY A 326 -6.79 -7.50 32.41
CA GLY A 326 -6.33 -8.46 33.42
C GLY A 326 -5.39 -9.50 32.81
N ASP A 327 -5.81 -10.77 32.87
CA ASP A 327 -5.09 -11.93 32.34
C ASP A 327 -5.49 -12.29 30.91
N LEU A 328 -6.44 -11.56 30.32
CA LEU A 328 -6.79 -11.69 28.91
C LEU A 328 -6.04 -10.64 28.08
N TYR A 329 -5.39 -11.09 27.02
CA TYR A 329 -4.81 -10.23 26.00
C TYR A 329 -5.54 -10.42 24.68
N GLU A 330 -5.95 -9.36 24.01
CA GLU A 330 -6.65 -9.43 22.73
C GLU A 330 -5.88 -8.70 21.64
N VAL A 331 -5.67 -9.37 20.51
CA VAL A 331 -5.33 -8.72 19.24
C VAL A 331 -6.64 -8.44 18.51
N GLN A 332 -6.92 -7.18 18.23
CA GLN A 332 -8.16 -6.74 17.59
C GLN A 332 -7.86 -6.17 16.20
N LEU A 333 -8.57 -6.65 15.17
CA LEU A 333 -8.43 -6.16 13.78
C LEU A 333 -9.76 -5.59 13.26
N LYS A 334 -9.75 -4.39 12.71
CA LYS A 334 -10.94 -3.72 12.14
C LYS A 334 -11.25 -4.27 10.75
N LEU A 335 -12.04 -5.34 10.67
CA LEU A 335 -12.35 -6.03 9.42
C LEU A 335 -13.82 -5.80 9.01
N MET A 336 -14.17 -4.55 8.68
CA MET A 336 -15.58 -4.10 8.60
C MET A 336 -16.47 -4.86 7.62
N PHE A 337 -15.90 -5.35 6.52
CA PHE A 337 -16.64 -6.03 5.47
C PHE A 337 -16.12 -7.46 5.24
N ALA A 338 -15.32 -7.99 6.16
CA ALA A 338 -14.87 -9.36 6.06
C ALA A 338 -16.00 -10.33 6.46
N ASN A 339 -16.07 -11.45 5.76
CA ASN A 339 -16.93 -12.55 6.13
C ASN A 339 -16.17 -13.45 7.11
N PRO A 340 -16.70 -13.73 8.32
CA PRO A 340 -16.02 -14.56 9.32
C PRO A 340 -15.59 -15.94 8.80
N VAL A 341 -16.33 -16.51 7.85
CA VAL A 341 -16.04 -17.85 7.29
C VAL A 341 -14.80 -17.85 6.38
N ASP A 342 -14.40 -16.67 5.87
CA ASP A 342 -13.25 -16.54 4.95
C ASP A 342 -11.95 -16.19 5.72
N ILE A 343 -11.96 -16.29 7.06
CA ILE A 343 -10.87 -15.88 7.93
C ILE A 343 -10.26 -17.07 8.63
N ASP A 344 -8.97 -17.29 8.40
CA ASP A 344 -8.15 -18.26 9.10
C ASP A 344 -7.16 -17.56 10.02
N VAL A 345 -7.02 -18.06 11.25
CA VAL A 345 -6.11 -17.52 12.26
C VAL A 345 -5.31 -18.67 12.90
N TRP A 346 -3.99 -18.53 12.97
CA TRP A 346 -3.13 -19.47 13.67
C TRP A 346 -1.86 -18.80 14.19
N VAL A 347 -1.14 -19.46 15.10
CA VAL A 347 0.12 -18.96 15.67
C VAL A 347 1.24 -19.94 15.40
N THR A 348 2.41 -19.43 15.02
CA THR A 348 3.66 -20.20 14.90
C THR A 348 4.75 -19.44 15.63
N GLY A 349 5.23 -19.96 16.76
CA GLY A 349 6.25 -19.29 17.58
C GLY A 349 5.73 -18.02 18.24
N ASP A 350 6.24 -16.86 17.80
CA ASP A 350 5.83 -15.51 18.20
C ASP A 350 5.07 -14.76 17.09
N GLU A 351 4.65 -15.46 16.04
CA GLU A 351 3.95 -14.88 14.91
C GLU A 351 2.48 -15.30 14.88
N LEU A 352 1.58 -14.31 14.83
CA LEU A 352 0.16 -14.50 14.56
C LEU A 352 -0.10 -14.31 13.06
N TYR A 353 -0.68 -15.34 12.47
CA TYR A 353 -1.08 -15.35 11.08
C TYR A 353 -2.58 -15.07 11.00
N VAL A 354 -2.94 -14.09 10.17
CA VAL A 354 -4.34 -13.79 9.83
C VAL A 354 -4.47 -13.82 8.32
N GLN A 355 -5.27 -14.73 7.81
CA GLN A 355 -5.51 -14.91 6.38
C GLN A 355 -6.97 -14.61 6.03
N ILE A 356 -7.17 -13.82 4.97
CA ILE A 356 -8.49 -13.49 4.42
C ILE A 356 -8.43 -13.75 2.91
N GLY A 357 -9.05 -14.86 2.47
CA GLY A 357 -8.93 -15.33 1.10
C GLY A 357 -7.46 -15.52 0.68
N ASN A 358 -7.00 -14.76 -0.32
CA ASN A 358 -5.63 -14.83 -0.85
C ASN A 358 -4.67 -13.79 -0.24
N GLN A 359 -5.10 -13.11 0.82
CA GLN A 359 -4.28 -12.11 1.52
C GLN A 359 -3.92 -12.64 2.90
N ARG A 360 -2.66 -12.49 3.28
CA ARG A 360 -2.14 -12.99 4.55
C ARG A 360 -1.30 -11.91 5.20
N LYS A 361 -1.59 -11.66 6.48
CA LYS A 361 -0.79 -10.80 7.35
C LYS A 361 -0.13 -11.64 8.42
N ILE A 362 1.16 -11.37 8.63
CA ILE A 362 1.93 -11.85 9.77
C ILE A 362 2.03 -10.69 10.76
N ILE A 363 1.67 -10.93 12.01
CA ILE A 363 1.72 -9.98 13.12
C ILE A 363 2.68 -10.55 14.17
N THR A 364 3.79 -9.86 14.42
CA THR A 364 4.69 -10.21 15.51
C THR A 364 3.99 -9.94 16.84
N LEU A 365 3.87 -10.98 17.65
CA LEU A 365 3.25 -10.91 18.97
C LEU A 365 4.26 -10.39 20.01
N PRO A 366 3.81 -9.63 21.01
CA PRO A 366 4.62 -9.31 22.17
C PRO A 366 5.13 -10.57 22.87
N ILE A 367 6.31 -10.46 23.49
CA ILE A 367 6.97 -11.56 24.21
C ILE A 367 6.04 -12.23 25.25
N SER A 368 5.13 -11.47 25.86
CA SER A 368 4.15 -12.00 26.82
C SER A 368 3.20 -13.05 26.23
N LEU A 369 3.04 -13.09 24.91
CA LEU A 369 2.16 -14.02 24.20
C LEU A 369 2.91 -15.17 23.51
N THR A 370 4.25 -15.15 23.54
CA THR A 370 5.05 -16.16 22.87
C THR A 370 4.74 -17.55 23.42
N GLY A 371 4.41 -18.48 22.52
CA GLY A 371 4.07 -19.86 22.87
C GLY A 371 2.65 -20.08 23.41
N LEU A 372 1.80 -19.05 23.44
CA LEU A 372 0.37 -19.21 23.72
C LEU A 372 -0.39 -19.51 22.44
N GLU A 373 -1.36 -20.42 22.54
CA GLU A 373 -2.34 -20.62 21.48
C GLU A 373 -3.44 -19.56 21.56
N PRO A 374 -3.91 -19.03 20.41
CA PRO A 374 -5.05 -18.13 20.40
C PRO A 374 -6.31 -18.90 20.81
N GLY A 375 -7.20 -18.25 21.56
CA GLY A 375 -8.56 -18.74 21.76
C GLY A 375 -9.43 -18.50 20.52
N ASP A 376 -10.71 -18.86 20.62
CA ASP A 376 -11.65 -18.70 19.51
C ASP A 376 -11.79 -17.22 19.12
N ALA A 377 -11.54 -16.92 17.85
CA ALA A 377 -11.66 -15.57 17.34
C ALA A 377 -13.14 -15.20 17.15
N VAL A 378 -13.53 -14.02 17.63
CA VAL A 378 -14.94 -13.57 17.66
C VAL A 378 -15.09 -12.24 16.96
N PHE A 379 -16.14 -12.11 16.13
CA PHE A 379 -16.52 -10.82 15.55
C PHE A 379 -17.44 -10.02 16.48
N LYS A 380 -17.07 -8.78 16.77
CA LYS A 380 -17.89 -7.83 17.52
C LYS A 380 -17.74 -6.43 16.93
N ASP A 381 -18.85 -5.73 16.68
CA ASP A 381 -18.84 -4.33 16.25
C ASP A 381 -17.89 -4.02 15.08
N LYS A 382 -17.86 -4.90 14.06
CA LYS A 382 -16.97 -4.82 12.88
C LYS A 382 -15.47 -5.10 13.16
N TRP A 383 -15.14 -5.64 14.33
CA TRP A 383 -13.80 -6.06 14.74
C TRP A 383 -13.70 -7.58 14.89
N LEU A 384 -12.58 -8.15 14.46
CA LEU A 384 -12.15 -9.50 14.82
C LEU A 384 -11.33 -9.42 16.11
N HIS A 385 -11.80 -10.07 17.17
CA HIS A 385 -11.11 -10.19 18.45
C HIS A 385 -10.44 -11.55 18.56
N ILE A 386 -9.12 -11.58 18.74
CA ILE A 386 -8.33 -12.79 18.89
C ILE A 386 -7.79 -12.82 20.32
N PRO A 387 -8.42 -13.59 21.24
CA PRO A 387 -8.03 -13.63 22.63
C PRO A 387 -6.82 -14.55 22.88
N PHE A 388 -6.01 -14.20 23.86
CA PHE A 388 -4.88 -14.96 24.40
C PHE A 388 -5.00 -14.97 25.92
N ASP A 389 -5.05 -16.17 26.48
CA ASP A 389 -5.17 -16.39 27.93
C ASP A 389 -3.78 -16.50 28.55
N LEU A 390 -3.39 -15.50 29.35
CA LEU A 390 -2.08 -15.44 29.98
C LEU A 390 -1.91 -16.45 31.12
N GLU A 391 -2.99 -16.97 31.72
CA GLU A 391 -2.88 -17.96 32.80
C GLU A 391 -2.35 -19.31 32.30
N LYS A 392 -2.63 -19.65 31.03
CA LYS A 392 -2.13 -20.89 30.40
C LYS A 392 -0.61 -20.94 30.29
N GLN A 393 0.08 -19.80 30.36
CA GLN A 393 1.54 -19.72 30.39
C GLN A 393 2.12 -20.35 31.67
N GLY A 394 1.41 -20.22 32.80
CA GLY A 394 1.83 -20.75 34.11
C GLY A 394 1.71 -22.27 34.24
N GLN A 395 0.84 -22.91 33.44
CA GLN A 395 0.70 -24.38 33.45
C GLN A 395 1.85 -25.06 32.69
N HIS A 396 2.27 -24.55 31.53
CA HIS A 396 3.39 -25.14 30.78
C HIS A 396 4.75 -25.06 31.50
N HIS A 397 4.98 -24.02 32.31
CA HIS A 397 6.18 -23.95 33.14
C HIS A 397 6.12 -24.89 34.36
N ARG A 398 4.95 -25.06 34.99
CA ARG A 398 4.78 -26.01 36.10
C ARG A 398 4.93 -27.47 35.67
N THR A 399 4.47 -27.85 34.47
CA THR A 399 4.62 -29.23 33.99
C THR A 399 6.08 -29.60 33.69
N ARG A 400 6.95 -28.62 33.39
CA ARG A 400 8.40 -28.87 33.23
C ARG A 400 9.16 -29.03 34.55
N GLU A 401 8.67 -28.46 35.65
CA GLU A 401 9.26 -28.67 36.98
C GLU A 401 8.88 -30.03 37.61
N TYR A 402 7.70 -30.57 37.29
CA TYR A 402 7.26 -31.88 37.81
C TYR A 402 7.94 -33.10 37.16
N HIS A 403 8.69 -32.92 36.07
CA HIS A 403 9.48 -33.99 35.45
C HIS A 403 10.97 -33.99 35.86
N LYS A 404 11.35 -33.20 36.87
CA LYS A 404 12.72 -33.12 37.42
C LYS A 404 12.84 -33.46 38.90
N ALA A 405 11.83 -34.08 39.52
CA ALA A 405 11.89 -34.59 40.89
C ALA A 405 12.01 -36.11 40.91
#